data_AF-A0A378QVK7-F1
#
_entry.id   AF-A0A378QVK7-F1
#
_cell.length_a   1.000
_cell.length_b   1.000
_cell.length_c   1.000
_cell.angle_alpha   90.00
_cell.angle_beta   90.00
_cell.angle_gamma   90.00
#
_symmetry.space_group_name_H-M   'P 1'
#
loop_
_entity.id
_entity.type
_entity.pdbx_description
1 polymer ?
#
loop_
_entity_poly.entity_id
_entity_poly.type
_entity_poly.pdbx_seq_one_letter_code
_entity_poly.pdbx_strand_id
1 'polypeptide(L)'
;MGIYKALKRLGITHKKNKRIHPKSDINKQLEYLAKLTAYQEQDHPIIYMDESGFEAHTYRPYGDAPIGQPSILYHNYQNSRLRADVIGALCHNQLFALSYTNRT
;
A
#
# COMPACT_ATOMS: atom_id res chain seq x y z
N MET A 1 29.08 4.31 -21.62
CA MET A 1 29.29 4.51 -20.16
C MET A 1 29.51 5.98 -19.74
N GLY A 2 29.58 6.96 -20.66
CA GLY A 2 29.83 8.37 -20.29
C GLY A 2 28.63 9.07 -19.64
N ILE A 3 27.44 8.92 -20.24
CA ILE A 3 26.20 9.58 -19.78
C ILE A 3 25.82 9.14 -18.35
N TYR A 4 25.81 7.83 -18.06
CA TYR A 4 25.51 7.33 -16.72
C TYR A 4 26.45 7.90 -15.65
N LYS A 5 27.76 7.96 -15.93
CA LYS A 5 28.74 8.53 -14.99
C LYS A 5 28.53 10.03 -14.79
N ALA A 6 28.21 10.78 -15.85
CA ALA A 6 27.90 12.20 -15.77
C ALA A 6 26.63 12.46 -14.93
N LEU A 7 25.55 11.73 -15.19
CA LEU A 7 24.31 11.83 -14.41
C LEU A 7 24.53 11.52 -12.93
N LYS A 8 25.32 10.48 -12.61
CA LYS A 8 25.68 10.14 -11.23
C LYS A 8 26.50 11.24 -10.55
N ARG A 9 27.45 11.87 -11.25
CA ARG A 9 28.25 13.00 -10.74
C ARG A 9 27.41 14.25 -10.47
N LEU A 10 26.37 14.48 -11.27
CA LEU A 10 25.40 15.57 -11.10
C LEU A 10 24.31 15.26 -10.05
N GLY A 11 24.36 14.09 -9.39
CA GLY A 11 23.37 13.69 -8.39
C GLY A 11 22.00 13.32 -8.95
N ILE A 12 21.89 13.11 -10.26
CA ILE A 12 20.61 12.79 -10.91
C ILE A 12 20.29 11.31 -10.73
N THR A 13 19.20 11.02 -10.03
CA THR A 13 18.67 9.66 -9.83
C THR A 13 17.37 9.45 -10.60
N HIS A 14 17.23 8.30 -11.27
CA HIS A 14 15.96 7.88 -11.87
C HIS A 14 15.16 7.03 -10.89
N LYS A 15 14.05 7.59 -10.37
CA LYS A 15 13.11 6.88 -9.51
C LYS A 15 11.89 6.46 -10.32
N LYS A 16 11.23 5.38 -9.91
CA LYS A 16 9.94 5.00 -10.51
C LYS A 16 8.93 6.13 -10.28
N ASN A 17 8.12 6.39 -11.30
CA ASN A 17 7.03 7.37 -11.19
C ASN A 17 6.06 6.94 -10.09
N LYS A 18 5.50 7.93 -9.38
CA LYS A 18 4.44 7.69 -8.41
C LYS A 18 3.25 7.07 -9.14
N ARG A 19 2.73 5.96 -8.62
CA ARG A 19 1.52 5.33 -9.15
C ARG A 19 0.32 6.14 -8.69
N ILE A 20 -0.32 6.88 -9.59
CA ILE A 20 -1.60 7.54 -9.34
C ILE A 20 -2.71 6.54 -9.67
N HIS A 21 -3.69 6.41 -8.79
CA HIS A 21 -4.82 5.52 -9.05
C HIS A 21 -5.65 6.05 -10.23
N PRO A 22 -6.02 5.24 -11.23
CA PRO A 22 -6.72 5.70 -12.44
C PRO A 22 -8.05 6.42 -12.18
N LYS A 23 -8.70 6.12 -11.04
CA LYS A 23 -9.96 6.73 -10.63
C LYS A 23 -9.79 7.88 -9.63
N SER A 24 -8.56 8.38 -9.44
CA SER A 24 -8.30 9.53 -8.58
C SER A 24 -8.94 10.79 -9.17
N ASP A 25 -9.73 11.49 -8.36
CA ASP A 25 -10.46 12.69 -8.77
C ASP A 25 -10.33 13.75 -7.67
N ILE A 26 -9.76 14.90 -8.02
CA ILE A 26 -9.46 15.97 -7.08
C ILE A 26 -10.74 16.64 -6.54
N ASN A 27 -11.80 16.72 -7.35
CA ASN A 27 -13.05 17.36 -6.94
C ASN A 27 -13.75 16.53 -5.86
N LYS A 28 -13.76 15.21 -6.03
CA LYS A 28 -14.30 14.27 -5.03
C LYS A 28 -13.49 14.28 -3.74
N GLN A 29 -12.17 14.43 -3.85
CA GLN A 29 -11.31 14.58 -2.67
C GLN A 29 -11.64 15.85 -1.90
N LEU A 30 -11.80 16.99 -2.58
CA LEU A 30 -12.15 18.26 -1.95
C LEU A 30 -13.54 18.20 -1.29
N GLU A 31 -14.53 17.62 -1.97
CA GLU A 31 -15.89 17.45 -1.42
C GLU A 31 -15.87 16.59 -0.14
N TYR A 32 -15.11 15.50 -0.15
CA TYR A 32 -14.93 14.64 1.02
C TYR A 32 -14.27 15.38 2.18
N LEU A 33 -13.20 16.14 1.91
CA LEU A 33 -12.50 16.91 2.95
C LEU A 33 -13.40 17.97 3.57
N ALA A 34 -14.19 18.68 2.76
CA ALA A 34 -15.15 19.67 3.27
C ALA A 34 -16.20 19.03 4.20
N LYS A 35 -16.73 17.87 3.83
CA LYS A 35 -17.66 17.10 4.69
C LYS A 35 -17.00 16.68 6.00
N LEU A 36 -15.75 16.18 5.92
CA LEU A 36 -15.00 15.75 7.10
C LEU A 36 -14.76 16.90 8.07
N THR A 37 -14.36 18.08 7.57
CA THR A 37 -14.20 19.28 8.39
C THR A 37 -15.52 19.68 9.08
N ALA A 38 -16.65 19.67 8.36
CA ALA A 38 -17.94 20.01 8.94
C ALA A 38 -18.34 19.07 10.09
N TYR A 39 -18.06 17.76 9.98
CA TYR A 39 -18.30 16.82 11.07
C TYR A 39 -17.38 17.06 12.27
N GLN A 40 -16.12 17.44 12.03
CA GLN A 40 -15.18 17.79 13.10
C GLN A 40 -15.60 19.06 13.85
N GLU A 41 -16.09 20.08 13.13
CA GLU A 41 -16.60 21.32 13.74
C GLU A 41 -17.86 21.09 14.60
N GLN A 42 -18.65 20.06 14.27
CA GLN A 42 -19.84 19.64 15.01
C GLN A 42 -19.51 18.68 16.18
N ASP A 43 -18.23 18.47 16.48
CA ASP A 43 -17.74 17.56 17.54
C ASP A 43 -18.25 16.11 17.36
N HIS A 44 -18.48 15.69 16.11
CA HIS A 44 -18.82 14.31 15.82
C HIS A 44 -17.60 13.41 15.92
N PRO A 45 -17.69 12.24 16.60
CA PRO A 45 -16.59 11.29 16.63
C PRO A 45 -16.36 10.72 15.23
N ILE A 46 -15.15 10.92 14.69
CA ILE A 46 -14.75 10.36 13.39
C ILE A 46 -14.16 8.97 13.61
N ILE A 47 -14.81 7.97 13.03
CA ILE A 47 -14.38 6.58 13.06
C ILE A 47 -13.99 6.16 11.64
N TYR A 48 -12.74 5.74 11.48
CA TYR A 48 -12.25 5.17 10.23
C TYR A 48 -12.36 3.66 10.28
N MET A 49 -13.02 3.05 9.29
CA MET A 49 -13.09 1.61 9.14
C MET A 49 -12.54 1.21 7.79
N ASP A 50 -11.71 0.17 7.76
CA ASP A 50 -11.18 -0.38 6.52
C ASP A 50 -10.95 -1.90 6.64
N GLU A 51 -10.96 -2.57 5.50
CA GLU A 51 -10.62 -3.98 5.36
C GLU A 51 -9.20 -4.13 4.82
N SER A 52 -8.39 -4.96 5.47
CA SER A 52 -7.07 -5.29 5.02
C SER A 52 -6.90 -6.81 4.94
N GLY A 53 -6.49 -7.29 3.76
CA GLY A 53 -6.09 -8.67 3.55
C GLY A 53 -4.62 -8.86 3.90
N PHE A 54 -4.34 -9.70 4.89
CA PHE A 54 -3.00 -10.10 5.29
C PHE A 54 -2.68 -11.48 4.70
N GLU A 55 -1.66 -11.54 3.86
CA GLU A 55 -1.13 -12.81 3.35
C GLU A 55 -0.15 -13.41 4.37
N ALA A 56 -0.28 -14.71 4.67
CA ALA A 56 0.63 -15.40 5.60
C ALA A 56 2.08 -15.47 5.07
N HIS A 57 2.27 -15.37 3.75
CA HIS A 57 3.58 -15.44 3.11
C HIS A 57 3.74 -14.32 2.09
N THR A 58 4.34 -13.21 2.53
CA THR A 58 4.84 -12.14 1.65
C THR A 58 6.34 -12.30 1.36
N TYR A 59 6.84 -13.55 1.33
CA TYR A 59 8.26 -13.80 1.12
C TYR A 59 8.64 -13.50 -0.34
N ARG A 60 9.21 -12.32 -0.56
CA ARG A 60 10.08 -12.04 -1.70
C ARG A 60 11.52 -12.09 -1.21
N PRO A 61 12.23 -13.23 -1.34
CA PRO A 61 13.58 -13.41 -0.80
C PRO A 61 14.65 -12.46 -1.35
N TYR A 62 14.36 -11.65 -2.37
CA TYR A 62 15.30 -11.34 -3.44
C TYR A 62 15.62 -12.60 -4.23
N GLY A 63 15.39 -12.54 -5.53
CA GLY A 63 15.95 -13.52 -6.43
C GLY A 63 17.41 -13.17 -6.65
N ASP A 64 18.25 -13.45 -5.66
CA ASP A 64 19.68 -13.35 -5.84
C ASP A 64 20.09 -14.46 -6.81
N ALA A 65 20.22 -14.09 -8.08
CA ALA A 65 20.81 -14.91 -9.11
C ALA A 65 22.15 -14.29 -9.50
N PRO A 66 23.19 -15.10 -9.73
CA PRO A 66 24.42 -14.62 -10.33
C PRO A 66 24.14 -13.78 -11.58
N ILE A 67 25.00 -12.80 -11.85
CA ILE A 67 24.88 -11.94 -13.04
C ILE A 67 24.79 -12.83 -14.28
N GLY A 68 23.69 -12.71 -15.04
CA GLY A 68 23.42 -13.50 -16.24
C GLY A 68 22.55 -14.74 -16.03
N GLN A 69 22.17 -15.07 -14.79
CA GLN A 69 21.21 -16.14 -14.50
C GLN A 69 19.83 -15.57 -14.20
N PRO A 70 18.76 -16.23 -14.69
CA PRO A 70 17.42 -15.84 -14.35
C PRO A 70 17.14 -16.15 -12.88
N SER A 71 16.63 -15.16 -12.14
CA SER A 71 16.07 -15.34 -10.81
C SER A 71 14.74 -16.10 -10.94
N ILE A 72 14.79 -17.42 -10.97
CA ILE A 72 13.60 -18.27 -11.11
C ILE A 72 13.20 -18.79 -9.73
N LEU A 73 12.35 -18.05 -9.03
CA LEU A 73 11.56 -18.59 -7.93
C LEU A 73 10.11 -18.70 -8.42
N TYR A 74 9.65 -19.91 -8.72
CA TYR A 74 8.23 -20.17 -9.03
C TYR A 74 7.43 -20.13 -7.74
N HIS A 75 6.91 -18.95 -7.39
CA HIS A 75 5.91 -18.84 -6.33
C HIS A 75 4.54 -18.64 -6.95
N ASN A 76 3.60 -19.55 -6.69
CA ASN A 76 2.21 -19.39 -7.13
C ASN A 76 1.50 -18.42 -6.18
N TYR A 77 1.65 -17.11 -6.45
CA TYR A 77 1.00 -16.05 -5.67
C TYR A 77 -0.53 -16.11 -5.69
N GLN A 78 -1.12 -16.90 -6.60
CA GLN A 78 -2.57 -17.02 -6.77
C GLN A 78 -3.18 -18.09 -5.86
N ASN A 79 -2.37 -18.93 -5.21
CA ASN A 79 -2.83 -20.00 -4.32
C ASN A 79 -2.77 -19.56 -2.84
N SER A 80 -3.35 -18.39 -2.54
CA SER A 80 -3.37 -17.75 -1.23
C SER A 80 -4.41 -18.36 -0.29
N ARG A 81 -4.34 -19.68 -0.06
CA ARG A 81 -5.16 -20.40 0.95
C ARG A 81 -4.85 -20.00 2.40
N LEU A 82 -3.96 -19.04 2.60
CA LEU A 82 -3.54 -18.52 3.91
C LEU A 82 -3.62 -16.99 3.88
N ARG A 83 -4.83 -16.45 3.71
CA ARG A 83 -5.13 -15.03 3.85
C ARG A 83 -6.07 -14.81 5.04
N ALA A 84 -5.71 -13.88 5.90
CA ALA A 84 -6.60 -13.36 6.93
C ALA A 84 -7.14 -12.02 6.45
N ASP A 85 -8.47 -11.90 6.34
CA ASP A 85 -9.12 -10.61 6.11
C ASP A 85 -9.43 -10.00 7.47
N VAL A 86 -8.95 -8.78 7.69
CA VAL A 86 -9.08 -8.06 8.96
C VAL A 86 -9.85 -6.78 8.72
N ILE A 87 -10.88 -6.55 9.52
CA ILE A 87 -11.61 -5.29 9.57
C ILE A 87 -11.16 -4.56 10.84
N GLY A 88 -10.60 -3.37 10.67
CA GLY A 88 -10.15 -2.52 11.76
C GLY A 88 -10.95 -1.23 11.85
N ALA A 89 -11.22 -0.77 13.07
CA ALA A 89 -11.80 0.54 13.32
C ALA A 89 -10.88 1.41 14.19
N LEU A 90 -10.61 2.62 13.71
CA LEU A 90 -9.73 3.61 14.33
C LEU A 90 -10.54 4.84 14.75
N CYS A 91 -10.30 5.32 15.97
CA CYS A 91 -10.83 6.58 16.47
C CYS A 91 -9.69 7.35 17.14
N HIS A 92 -9.48 8.63 16.82
CA HIS A 92 -8.36 9.44 17.35
C HIS A 92 -6.98 8.76 17.23
N ASN A 93 -6.72 8.12 16.08
CA ASN A 93 -5.52 7.32 15.82
C ASN A 93 -5.30 6.11 16.75
N GLN A 94 -6.32 5.73 17.53
CA GLN A 94 -6.31 4.54 18.38
C GLN A 94 -7.20 3.46 17.78
N LEU A 95 -6.65 2.26 17.65
CA LEU A 95 -7.40 1.08 17.23
C LEU A 95 -8.28 0.65 18.40
N PHE A 96 -9.59 0.63 18.20
CA PHE A 96 -10.54 0.28 19.27
C PHE A 96 -11.38 -0.96 18.96
N ALA A 97 -11.54 -1.32 17.68
CA ALA A 97 -12.20 -2.56 17.29
C ALA A 97 -11.42 -3.26 16.18
N LEU A 98 -11.37 -4.59 16.27
CA LEU A 98 -10.72 -5.47 15.31
C LEU A 98 -11.56 -6.73 15.18
N SER A 99 -11.82 -7.15 13.94
CA SER A 99 -12.38 -8.45 13.62
C SER A 99 -11.53 -9.06 12.52
N TYR A 100 -11.31 -10.38 12.55
CA TYR A 100 -10.59 -11.07 11.50
C TYR A 100 -11.28 -12.37 11.12
N THR A 101 -11.17 -12.72 9.84
CA THR A 101 -11.67 -13.98 9.30
C THR A 101 -10.55 -14.68 8.56
N ASN A 102 -10.36 -15.95 8.89
CA ASN A 102 -9.43 -16.82 8.17
C ASN A 102 -10.20 -17.49 7.04
N ARG A 103 -9.76 -17.33 5.80
CA ARG A 103 -10.26 -18.13 4.69
C ARG A 103 -9.46 -19.44 4.66
N THR A 104 -9.96 -20.46 5.33
CA THR A 104 -9.44 -21.85 5.26
C THR A 104 -9.86 -22.54 3.98
#